data_AF-A0A653DGI8-F1
#
_entry.id   AF-A0A653DGI8-F1
#
_cell.length_a   1.000
_cell.length_b   1.000
_cell.length_c   1.000
_cell.angle_alpha   90.00
_cell.angle_beta   90.00
_cell.angle_gamma   90.00
#
_symmetry.space_group_name_H-M   'P 1'
#
loop_
_entity.id
_entity.type
_entity.pdbx_description
1 polymer ?
#
loop_
_entity_poly.entity_id
_entity_poly.type
_entity_poly.pdbx_seq_one_letter_code
_entity_poly.pdbx_strand_id
1 'polypeptide(L)'
;MLLNKQLEAPNVDDWNEDKSNPVVKLKRQLAEKERLLAEEKEALAGAQAKLREVRAERQTERSQFRALEEVLKVQQQESHQINQRLQVTTQKVNQLQAELNAEIIRKRKLLEDHSALQVQVQRYEVSLAQISETDAILVKLRNDVEQFSAQNQQLQQIIAEKERQNQHCLMQLANMEKSLEQEKEIRMEIERNLEKSLRMENEWKLEISKANTSLQQKFEEKRMLEHRLDQLQDDLRMMKNEKNDGSKIIAQLKFELQQLQDNRLKEGDQRQDDEQREVAFLNLTNELSSIKNELSSVKSELELKEKKFTAELESTTRNCNQLQKELDDQKAKNNELRTKNWKVMEALKAAENNANAASNNKQTDVNKLTNELIQKEREAQKQFIERLFPDISHTLKKVTYDDWQTECNRLISSYVERLKKGKESTNGRASSPQKSQDVAKLQAQLLHYKNIIDDTEGMLNKLQCHIESEEIKWRNELAAKQAEIERLKKDTVKVAQDNTSALANGPAHTEVSFIRNTNICSNLGCQFLYCDGVSCSREC
;
A
#
# COMPACT_ATOMS: atom_id res chain seq x y z
N MET A 1 -50.19 -107.93 91.68
CA MET A 1 -49.90 -109.38 91.59
C MET A 1 -49.32 -109.79 92.94
N LEU A 2 -50.09 -110.50 93.78
CA LEU A 2 -50.06 -111.97 93.95
C LEU A 2 -48.64 -112.44 94.37
N LEU A 3 -48.39 -113.24 95.40
CA LEU A 3 -49.15 -114.17 96.26
C LEU A 3 -48.16 -114.50 97.42
N ASN A 4 -48.55 -114.50 98.70
CA ASN A 4 -49.01 -115.68 99.45
C ASN A 4 -47.91 -116.72 99.77
N LYS A 5 -47.63 -116.92 101.06
CA LYS A 5 -47.71 -118.20 101.80
C LYS A 5 -47.16 -117.96 103.21
N GLN A 6 -48.00 -118.01 104.25
CA GLN A 6 -48.33 -119.22 105.02
C GLN A 6 -47.08 -119.84 105.64
N LEU A 7 -47.03 -119.87 106.98
CA LEU A 7 -46.97 -121.12 107.73
C LEU A 7 -47.45 -120.86 109.16
N GLU A 8 -48.49 -121.62 109.50
CA GLU A 8 -49.17 -121.72 110.78
C GLU A 8 -48.30 -122.46 111.82
N ALA A 9 -48.73 -122.27 113.07
CA ALA A 9 -48.49 -122.99 114.32
C ALA A 9 -47.84 -124.39 114.28
N PRO A 10 -47.27 -124.77 115.43
CA PRO A 10 -47.95 -125.86 116.15
C PRO A 10 -48.38 -125.46 117.56
N ASN A 11 -49.65 -125.75 117.81
CA ASN A 11 -50.25 -126.01 119.12
C ASN A 11 -49.58 -127.25 119.74
N VAL A 12 -49.45 -127.31 121.07
CA VAL A 12 -49.59 -128.52 121.93
C VAL A 12 -49.25 -128.10 123.38
N ASP A 13 -50.31 -128.06 124.19
CA ASP A 13 -50.33 -128.15 125.64
C ASP A 13 -49.46 -129.33 126.14
N ASP A 14 -48.81 -129.14 127.29
CA ASP A 14 -48.84 -130.16 128.35
C ASP A 14 -48.19 -129.60 129.62
N TRP A 15 -49.04 -129.07 130.49
CA TRP A 15 -48.83 -129.16 131.93
C TRP A 15 -49.07 -130.62 132.33
N ASN A 16 -48.02 -131.43 132.33
CA ASN A 16 -48.01 -132.65 133.11
C ASN A 16 -46.71 -132.71 133.92
N GLU A 17 -46.87 -132.59 135.23
CA GLU A 17 -45.95 -133.10 136.22
C GLU A 17 -45.74 -134.60 135.96
N ASP A 18 -44.57 -135.00 135.47
CA ASP A 18 -43.72 -135.88 136.26
C ASP A 18 -42.28 -135.90 135.71
N LYS A 19 -41.36 -135.42 136.55
CA LYS A 19 -39.96 -135.86 136.69
C LYS A 19 -39.15 -136.12 135.40
N SER A 20 -38.47 -135.08 134.90
CA SER A 20 -36.99 -135.09 134.77
C SER A 20 -36.39 -133.77 134.24
N ASN A 21 -35.74 -133.05 135.15
CA ASN A 21 -34.57 -132.16 134.98
C ASN A 21 -34.72 -130.73 134.34
N PRO A 22 -34.96 -129.66 135.15
CA PRO A 22 -35.07 -128.25 134.71
C PRO A 22 -33.81 -127.64 134.08
N VAL A 23 -32.65 -128.30 134.23
CA VAL A 23 -31.37 -127.83 133.70
C VAL A 23 -31.35 -127.80 132.15
N VAL A 24 -32.07 -128.71 131.49
CA VAL A 24 -32.08 -128.79 130.01
C VAL A 24 -32.90 -127.66 129.37
N LYS A 25 -34.01 -127.25 130.00
CA LYS A 25 -34.87 -126.16 129.50
C LYS A 25 -34.19 -124.79 129.63
N LEU A 26 -33.53 -124.53 130.75
CA LEU A 26 -32.71 -123.33 130.95
C LEU A 26 -31.53 -123.29 129.98
N LYS A 27 -30.87 -124.43 129.70
CA LYS A 27 -29.84 -124.51 128.66
C LYS A 27 -30.37 -124.21 127.26
N ARG A 28 -31.57 -124.69 126.91
CA ARG A 28 -32.21 -124.40 125.62
C ARG A 28 -32.64 -122.94 125.50
N GLN A 29 -33.20 -122.35 126.55
CA GLN A 29 -33.57 -120.92 126.58
C GLN A 29 -32.35 -120.01 126.56
N LEU A 30 -31.27 -120.40 127.26
CA LEU A 30 -30.00 -119.68 127.22
C LEU A 30 -29.40 -119.74 125.82
N ALA A 31 -29.36 -120.92 125.19
CA ALA A 31 -28.88 -121.07 123.81
C ALA A 31 -29.73 -120.27 122.81
N GLU A 32 -31.05 -120.21 123.00
CA GLU A 32 -31.94 -119.42 122.13
C GLU A 32 -31.77 -117.91 122.35
N LYS A 33 -31.56 -117.46 123.59
CA LYS A 33 -31.23 -116.05 123.89
C LYS A 33 -29.84 -115.67 123.39
N GLU A 34 -28.88 -116.58 123.46
CA GLU A 34 -27.54 -116.41 122.87
C GLU A 34 -27.62 -116.35 121.34
N ARG A 35 -28.47 -117.17 120.72
CA ARG A 35 -28.77 -117.12 119.27
C ARG A 35 -29.40 -115.78 118.88
N LEU A 36 -30.44 -115.33 119.58
CA LEU A 36 -31.10 -114.06 119.30
C LEU A 36 -30.17 -112.86 119.54
N LEU A 37 -29.34 -112.90 120.59
CA LEU A 37 -28.34 -111.87 120.83
C LEU A 37 -27.25 -111.88 119.74
N ALA A 38 -26.87 -113.05 119.23
CA ALA A 38 -25.95 -113.16 118.10
C ALA A 38 -26.58 -112.58 116.83
N GLU A 39 -27.84 -112.86 116.55
CA GLU A 39 -28.60 -112.30 115.42
C GLU A 39 -28.78 -110.79 115.53
N GLU A 40 -29.07 -110.25 116.72
CA GLU A 40 -29.12 -108.80 116.95
C GLU A 40 -27.75 -108.14 116.81
N LYS A 41 -26.68 -108.79 117.29
CA LYS A 41 -25.30 -108.31 117.09
C LYS A 41 -24.90 -108.33 115.62
N GLU A 42 -25.30 -109.35 114.87
CA GLU A 42 -25.07 -109.47 113.43
C GLU A 42 -25.89 -108.44 112.65
N ALA A 43 -27.16 -108.23 113.00
CA ALA A 43 -28.03 -107.21 112.43
C ALA A 43 -27.51 -105.80 112.72
N LEU A 44 -27.04 -105.53 113.95
CA LEU A 44 -26.41 -104.27 114.32
C LEU A 44 -25.09 -104.06 113.56
N ALA A 45 -24.27 -105.11 113.42
CA ALA A 45 -23.05 -105.06 112.62
C ALA A 45 -23.37 -104.78 111.14
N GLY A 46 -24.41 -105.41 110.59
CA GLY A 46 -24.91 -105.17 109.24
C GLY A 46 -25.45 -103.75 109.04
N ALA A 47 -26.22 -103.23 110.00
CA ALA A 47 -26.70 -101.85 109.99
C ALA A 47 -25.57 -100.84 110.11
N GLN A 48 -24.56 -101.10 110.96
CA GLN A 48 -23.36 -100.28 111.06
C GLN A 48 -22.52 -100.33 109.79
N ALA A 49 -22.42 -101.49 109.12
CA ALA A 49 -21.75 -101.63 107.84
C ALA A 49 -22.45 -100.80 106.75
N LYS A 50 -23.78 -100.93 106.61
CA LYS A 50 -24.59 -100.10 105.70
C LYS A 50 -24.47 -98.61 106.00
N LEU A 51 -24.45 -98.22 107.28
CA LEU A 51 -24.28 -96.82 107.66
C LEU A 51 -22.90 -96.29 107.28
N ARG A 52 -21.84 -97.12 107.39
CA ARG A 52 -20.49 -96.75 106.92
C ARG A 52 -20.47 -96.62 105.40
N GLU A 53 -21.11 -97.53 104.68
CA GLU A 53 -21.24 -97.50 103.23
C GLU A 53 -21.97 -96.24 102.75
N VAL A 54 -23.17 -95.95 103.28
CA VAL A 54 -23.92 -94.73 102.95
C VAL A 54 -23.15 -93.46 103.31
N ARG A 55 -22.39 -93.46 104.42
CA ARG A 55 -21.51 -92.33 104.77
C ARG A 55 -20.35 -92.18 103.78
N ALA A 56 -19.77 -93.28 103.32
CA ALA A 56 -18.71 -93.28 102.31
C ALA A 56 -19.27 -92.82 100.95
N GLU A 57 -20.40 -93.36 100.50
CA GLU A 57 -21.11 -92.96 99.28
C GLU A 57 -21.45 -91.47 99.32
N ARG A 58 -22.11 -90.98 100.37
CA ARG A 58 -22.42 -89.55 100.54
C ARG A 58 -21.18 -88.68 100.50
N GLN A 59 -20.07 -89.13 101.08
CA GLN A 59 -18.81 -88.39 101.05
C GLN A 59 -18.21 -88.38 99.63
N THR A 60 -18.28 -89.49 98.90
CA THR A 60 -17.84 -89.57 97.49
C THR A 60 -18.71 -88.70 96.59
N GLU A 61 -20.03 -88.74 96.70
CA GLU A 61 -20.96 -87.88 95.96
C GLU A 61 -20.71 -86.41 96.26
N ARG A 62 -20.51 -86.04 97.54
CA ARG A 62 -20.18 -84.66 97.91
C ARG A 62 -18.86 -84.20 97.30
N SER A 63 -17.86 -85.08 97.19
CA SER A 63 -16.60 -84.76 96.51
C SER A 63 -16.76 -84.64 94.99
N GLN A 64 -17.56 -85.53 94.37
CA GLN A 64 -17.88 -85.48 92.94
C GLN A 64 -18.66 -84.22 92.59
N PHE A 65 -19.65 -83.85 93.40
CA PHE A 65 -20.42 -82.63 93.21
C PHE A 65 -19.53 -81.39 93.29
N ARG A 66 -18.62 -81.32 94.28
CA ARG A 66 -17.63 -80.24 94.37
C ARG A 66 -16.72 -80.18 93.13
N ALA A 67 -16.29 -81.32 92.62
CA ALA A 67 -15.48 -81.38 91.40
C ALA A 67 -16.25 -80.88 90.17
N LEU A 68 -17.52 -81.28 90.02
CA LEU A 68 -18.39 -80.78 88.94
C LEU A 68 -18.68 -79.28 89.07
N GLU A 69 -18.90 -78.76 90.27
CA GLU A 69 -19.04 -77.32 90.51
C GLU A 69 -17.79 -76.55 90.13
N GLU A 70 -16.60 -77.10 90.41
CA GLU A 70 -15.32 -76.49 90.02
C GLU A 70 -15.15 -76.48 88.50
N VAL A 71 -15.44 -77.60 87.82
CA VAL A 71 -15.43 -77.68 86.35
C VAL A 71 -16.42 -76.69 85.72
N LEU A 72 -17.64 -76.59 86.27
CA LEU A 72 -18.65 -75.66 85.76
C LEU A 72 -18.21 -74.20 85.93
N LYS A 73 -17.58 -73.85 87.05
CA LYS A 73 -16.99 -72.51 87.26
C LYS A 73 -15.89 -72.21 86.24
N VAL A 74 -15.01 -73.18 85.96
CA VAL A 74 -13.96 -73.02 84.94
C VAL A 74 -14.58 -72.82 83.55
N GLN A 75 -15.56 -73.64 83.15
CA GLN A 75 -16.25 -73.48 81.86
C GLN A 75 -17.00 -72.14 81.75
N GLN A 76 -17.60 -71.66 82.84
CA GLN A 76 -18.26 -70.35 82.86
C GLN A 76 -17.25 -69.21 82.68
N GLN A 77 -16.08 -69.30 83.30
CA GLN A 77 -14.98 -68.35 83.10
C GLN A 77 -14.43 -68.41 81.67
N GLU A 78 -14.23 -69.59 81.09
CA GLU A 78 -13.78 -69.77 79.71
C GLU A 78 -14.79 -69.19 78.70
N SER A 79 -16.09 -69.49 78.87
CA SER A 79 -17.16 -68.92 78.05
C SER A 79 -17.19 -67.40 78.15
N HIS A 80 -17.00 -66.84 79.35
CA HIS A 80 -16.89 -65.40 79.53
C HIS A 80 -15.68 -64.82 78.79
N GLN A 81 -14.51 -65.45 78.88
CA GLN A 81 -13.31 -65.03 78.16
C GLN A 81 -13.48 -65.10 76.64
N ILE A 82 -14.12 -66.15 76.12
CA ILE A 82 -14.42 -66.30 74.69
C ILE A 82 -15.37 -65.19 74.23
N ASN A 83 -16.42 -64.91 75.00
CA ASN A 83 -17.35 -63.82 74.69
C ASN A 83 -16.67 -62.45 74.68
N GLN A 84 -15.78 -62.17 75.64
CA GLN A 84 -14.96 -60.96 75.64
C GLN A 84 -14.07 -60.87 74.39
N ARG A 85 -13.38 -61.96 74.02
CA ARG A 85 -12.57 -62.00 72.80
C ARG A 85 -13.41 -61.77 71.55
N LEU A 86 -14.59 -62.40 71.46
CA LEU A 86 -15.52 -62.25 70.34
C LEU A 86 -16.02 -60.80 70.23
N GLN A 87 -16.32 -60.15 71.35
CA GLN A 87 -16.72 -58.75 71.39
C GLN A 87 -15.61 -57.84 70.85
N VAL A 88 -14.36 -58.05 71.28
CA VAL A 88 -13.19 -57.28 70.78
C VAL A 88 -12.98 -57.52 69.29
N THR A 89 -13.06 -58.77 68.80
CA THR A 89 -12.92 -59.05 67.38
C THR A 89 -14.06 -58.44 66.55
N THR A 90 -15.29 -58.45 67.07
CA THR A 90 -16.44 -57.83 66.40
C THR A 90 -16.27 -56.32 66.30
N GLN A 91 -15.81 -55.67 67.38
CA GLN A 91 -15.48 -54.24 67.37
C GLN A 91 -14.38 -53.93 66.35
N LYS A 92 -13.33 -54.75 66.28
CA LYS A 92 -12.24 -54.59 65.30
C LYS A 92 -12.73 -54.74 63.86
N VAL A 93 -13.59 -55.72 63.57
CA VAL A 93 -14.20 -55.90 62.25
C VAL A 93 -15.04 -54.67 61.87
N ASN A 94 -15.86 -54.16 62.80
CA ASN A 94 -16.65 -52.95 62.56
C ASN A 94 -15.78 -51.72 62.30
N GLN A 95 -14.66 -51.57 63.02
CA GLN A 95 -13.69 -50.49 62.80
C GLN A 95 -13.07 -50.60 61.40
N LEU A 96 -12.57 -51.78 61.01
CA LEU A 96 -12.00 -52.01 59.68
C LEU A 96 -13.04 -51.77 58.57
N GLN A 97 -14.30 -52.14 58.79
CA GLN A 97 -15.37 -51.86 57.83
C GLN A 97 -15.63 -50.36 57.68
N ALA A 98 -15.58 -49.60 58.77
CA ALA A 98 -15.72 -48.14 58.73
C ALA A 98 -14.52 -47.48 58.02
N GLU A 99 -13.30 -47.94 58.28
CA GLU A 99 -12.08 -47.48 57.60
C GLU A 99 -12.12 -47.77 56.10
N LEU A 100 -12.52 -48.98 55.71
CA LEU A 100 -12.70 -49.37 54.31
C LEU A 100 -13.73 -48.49 53.59
N ASN A 101 -14.88 -48.24 54.24
CA ASN A 101 -15.91 -47.37 53.69
C ASN A 101 -15.40 -45.93 53.52
N ALA A 102 -14.63 -45.42 54.49
CA ALA A 102 -14.00 -44.10 54.38
C ALA A 102 -13.01 -44.03 53.21
N GLU A 103 -12.18 -45.06 53.01
CA GLU A 103 -11.27 -45.15 51.86
C GLU A 103 -12.00 -45.23 50.51
N ILE A 104 -13.10 -45.98 50.43
CA ILE A 104 -13.93 -46.02 49.22
C ILE A 104 -14.46 -44.62 48.88
N ILE A 105 -14.92 -43.87 49.87
CA ILE A 105 -15.40 -42.49 49.68
C ILE A 105 -14.25 -41.58 49.25
N ARG A 106 -13.07 -41.66 49.90
CA ARG A 106 -11.88 -40.88 49.49
C ARG A 106 -11.49 -41.17 48.05
N LYS A 107 -11.45 -42.45 47.65
CA LYS A 107 -11.11 -42.86 46.29
C LYS A 107 -12.12 -42.37 45.26
N ARG A 108 -13.43 -42.42 45.57
CA ARG A 108 -14.48 -41.86 44.69
C ARG A 108 -14.28 -40.36 44.49
N LYS A 109 -14.03 -39.61 45.58
CA LYS A 109 -13.76 -38.18 45.50
C LYS A 109 -12.53 -37.86 44.63
N LEU A 110 -11.45 -38.63 44.78
CA LEU A 110 -10.25 -38.47 43.93
C LEU A 110 -10.54 -38.76 42.45
N LEU A 111 -11.40 -39.73 42.14
CA LEU A 111 -11.81 -40.00 40.75
C LEU A 111 -12.66 -38.86 40.17
N GLU A 112 -13.56 -38.30 40.97
CA GLU A 112 -14.36 -37.12 40.58
C GLU A 112 -13.44 -35.91 40.33
N ASP A 113 -12.51 -35.62 41.24
CA ASP A 113 -11.53 -34.55 41.10
C ASP A 113 -10.64 -34.76 39.86
N HIS A 114 -10.18 -35.99 39.61
CA HIS A 114 -9.40 -36.32 38.40
C HIS A 114 -10.21 -36.08 37.11
N SER A 115 -11.49 -36.47 37.10
CA SER A 115 -12.37 -36.24 35.95
C SER A 115 -12.61 -34.75 35.69
N ALA A 116 -12.76 -33.94 36.75
CA ALA A 116 -12.92 -32.50 36.64
C ALA A 116 -11.65 -31.84 36.09
N LEU A 117 -10.47 -32.23 36.58
CA LEU A 117 -9.19 -31.75 36.07
C LEU A 117 -8.98 -32.16 34.61
N GLN A 118 -9.38 -33.36 34.20
CA GLN A 118 -9.28 -33.81 32.81
C GLN A 118 -10.12 -32.96 31.87
N VAL A 119 -11.36 -32.62 32.26
CA VAL A 119 -12.22 -31.70 31.49
C VAL A 119 -11.60 -30.30 31.41
N GLN A 120 -10.96 -29.83 32.49
CA GLN A 120 -10.28 -28.54 32.49
C GLN A 120 -9.08 -28.53 31.53
N VAL A 121 -8.28 -29.60 31.50
CA VAL A 121 -7.17 -29.76 30.54
C VAL A 121 -7.68 -29.72 29.10
N GLN A 122 -8.74 -30.46 28.78
CA GLN A 122 -9.35 -30.44 27.43
C GLN A 122 -9.83 -29.03 27.03
N ARG A 123 -10.39 -28.27 27.97
CA ARG A 123 -10.78 -26.87 27.72
C ARG A 123 -9.58 -25.98 27.40
N TYR A 124 -8.46 -26.16 28.12
CA TYR A 124 -7.23 -25.42 27.84
C TYR A 124 -6.61 -25.82 26.51
N GLU A 125 -6.63 -27.10 26.14
CA GLU A 125 -6.15 -27.57 24.82
C GLU A 125 -6.93 -26.91 23.67
N VAL A 126 -8.26 -26.86 23.77
CA VAL A 126 -9.11 -26.15 22.78
C VAL A 126 -8.79 -24.65 22.74
N SER A 127 -8.62 -24.01 23.90
CA SER A 127 -8.26 -22.59 23.96
C SER A 127 -6.89 -22.31 23.34
N LEU A 128 -5.91 -23.20 23.54
CA LEU A 128 -4.58 -23.08 22.93
C LEU A 128 -4.64 -23.24 21.41
N ALA A 129 -5.46 -24.16 20.90
CA ALA A 129 -5.69 -24.30 19.46
C ALA A 129 -6.31 -23.03 18.85
N GLN A 130 -7.32 -22.44 19.52
CA GLN A 130 -7.93 -21.18 19.09
C GLN A 130 -6.92 -20.01 19.08
N ILE A 131 -6.07 -19.91 20.11
CA ILE A 131 -5.01 -18.90 20.17
C ILE A 131 -4.04 -19.08 19.00
N SER A 132 -3.62 -20.32 18.71
CA SER A 132 -2.75 -20.62 17.57
C SER A 132 -3.37 -20.23 16.22
N GLU A 133 -4.69 -20.41 16.05
CA GLU A 133 -5.40 -19.95 14.85
C GLU A 133 -5.42 -18.42 14.75
N THR A 134 -5.65 -17.73 15.87
CA THR A 134 -5.62 -16.26 15.90
C THR A 134 -4.21 -15.72 15.61
N ASP A 135 -3.16 -16.35 16.12
CA ASP A 135 -1.78 -15.98 15.83
C ASP A 135 -1.45 -16.15 14.34
N ALA A 136 -1.93 -17.22 13.70
CA ALA A 136 -1.78 -17.41 12.26
C ALA A 136 -2.47 -16.31 11.45
N ILE A 137 -3.64 -15.84 11.89
CA ILE A 137 -4.34 -14.71 11.26
C ILE A 137 -3.57 -13.40 11.48
N LEU A 138 -3.06 -13.16 12.69
CA LEU A 138 -2.26 -11.97 13.00
C LEU A 138 -0.99 -11.90 12.15
N VAL A 139 -0.30 -13.03 11.94
CA VAL A 139 0.86 -13.10 11.05
C VAL A 139 0.48 -12.77 9.61
N LYS A 140 -0.64 -13.30 9.08
CA LYS A 140 -1.13 -12.96 7.74
C LYS A 140 -1.41 -11.46 7.60
N LEU A 141 -2.16 -10.88 8.54
CA LEU A 141 -2.47 -9.45 8.53
C LEU A 141 -1.20 -8.59 8.64
N ARG A 142 -0.21 -9.03 9.42
CA ARG A 142 1.09 -8.34 9.53
C ARG A 142 1.83 -8.33 8.19
N ASN A 143 1.84 -9.46 7.49
CA ASN A 143 2.45 -9.57 6.16
C ASN A 143 1.71 -8.69 5.13
N ASP A 144 0.37 -8.68 5.16
CA ASP A 144 -0.43 -7.83 4.28
C ASP A 144 -0.14 -6.33 4.52
N VAL A 145 -0.02 -5.91 5.78
CA VAL A 145 0.35 -4.53 6.14
C VAL A 145 1.76 -4.17 5.64
N GLU A 146 2.73 -5.07 5.79
CA GLU A 146 4.09 -4.87 5.27
C GLU A 146 4.08 -4.77 3.73
N GLN A 147 3.30 -5.62 3.05
CA GLN A 147 3.15 -5.59 1.59
C GLN A 147 2.49 -4.29 1.10
N PHE A 148 1.38 -3.87 1.71
CA PHE A 148 0.71 -2.62 1.35
C PHE A 148 1.59 -1.39 1.64
N SER A 149 2.37 -1.42 2.73
CA SER A 149 3.35 -0.37 3.04
C SER A 149 4.42 -0.26 1.94
N ALA A 150 4.97 -1.40 1.49
CA ALA A 150 5.94 -1.43 0.40
C ALA A 150 5.36 -0.94 -0.93
N GLN A 151 4.13 -1.35 -1.27
CA GLN A 151 3.42 -0.85 -2.46
C GLN A 151 3.16 0.66 -2.40
N ASN A 152 2.78 1.19 -1.24
CA ASN A 152 2.55 2.62 -1.07
C ASN A 152 3.85 3.42 -1.23
N GLN A 153 4.97 2.92 -0.69
CA GLN A 153 6.29 3.54 -0.91
C GLN A 153 6.69 3.54 -2.39
N GLN A 154 6.45 2.44 -3.11
CA GLN A 154 6.70 2.36 -4.56
C GLN A 154 5.84 3.37 -5.34
N LEU A 155 4.55 3.47 -5.03
CA LEU A 155 3.65 4.43 -5.66
C LEU A 155 4.08 5.88 -5.39
N GLN A 156 4.50 6.20 -4.17
CA GLN A 156 5.04 7.53 -3.82
C GLN A 156 6.31 7.87 -4.62
N GLN A 157 7.22 6.91 -4.82
CA GLN A 157 8.41 7.10 -5.65
C GLN A 157 8.04 7.36 -7.12
N ILE A 158 7.06 6.62 -7.65
CA ILE A 158 6.57 6.80 -9.03
C ILE A 158 5.94 8.19 -9.19
N ILE A 159 5.12 8.64 -8.23
CA ILE A 159 4.51 9.97 -8.24
C ILE A 159 5.59 11.05 -8.24
N ALA A 160 6.58 10.96 -7.34
CA ALA A 160 7.67 11.94 -7.28
C ALA A 160 8.48 12.01 -8.58
N GLU A 161 8.78 10.87 -9.21
CA GLU A 161 9.48 10.86 -10.50
C GLU A 161 8.60 11.42 -11.63
N LYS A 162 7.29 11.14 -11.62
CA LYS A 162 6.35 11.71 -12.61
C LYS A 162 6.18 13.21 -12.44
N GLU A 163 6.15 13.72 -11.21
CA GLU A 163 6.14 15.16 -10.93
C GLU A 163 7.42 15.83 -11.43
N ARG A 164 8.59 15.21 -11.22
CA ARG A 164 9.87 15.70 -11.74
C ARG A 164 9.90 15.72 -13.27
N GLN A 165 9.39 14.66 -13.92
CA GLN A 165 9.25 14.60 -15.38
C GLN A 165 8.30 15.68 -15.91
N ASN A 166 7.17 15.91 -15.23
CA ASN A 166 6.21 16.93 -15.61
C ASN A 166 6.80 18.34 -15.48
N GLN A 167 7.51 18.64 -14.39
CA GLN A 167 8.23 19.91 -14.21
C GLN A 167 9.26 20.14 -15.32
N HIS A 168 10.01 19.11 -15.71
CA HIS A 168 10.95 19.19 -16.82
C HIS A 168 10.24 19.50 -18.16
N CYS A 169 9.14 18.81 -18.47
CA CYS A 169 8.34 19.08 -19.67
C CYS A 169 7.76 20.50 -19.68
N LEU A 170 7.23 20.97 -18.55
CA LEU A 170 6.72 22.34 -18.42
C LEU A 170 7.82 23.38 -18.65
N MET A 171 9.03 23.14 -18.12
CA MET A 171 10.15 24.04 -18.35
C MET A 171 10.61 24.04 -19.82
N GLN A 172 10.58 22.89 -20.49
CA GLN A 172 10.84 22.82 -21.93
C GLN A 172 9.78 23.58 -22.75
N LEU A 173 8.50 23.43 -22.41
CA LEU A 173 7.42 24.18 -23.07
C LEU A 173 7.59 25.69 -22.88
N ALA A 174 7.85 26.15 -21.67
CA ALA A 174 8.09 27.58 -21.39
C ALA A 174 9.30 28.13 -22.18
N ASN A 175 10.37 27.35 -22.33
CA ASN A 175 11.52 27.73 -23.14
C ASN A 175 11.17 27.80 -24.63
N MET A 176 10.39 26.85 -25.15
CA MET A 176 9.93 26.85 -26.54
C MET A 176 8.99 28.03 -26.82
N GLU A 177 8.07 28.34 -25.90
CA GLU A 177 7.18 29.50 -25.99
C GLU A 177 7.97 30.81 -26.04
N LYS A 178 9.00 30.95 -25.21
CA LYS A 178 9.88 32.12 -25.22
C LYS A 178 10.64 32.26 -26.55
N SER A 179 11.20 31.16 -27.07
CA SER A 179 11.87 31.16 -28.37
C SER A 179 10.92 31.52 -29.51
N LEU A 180 9.68 31.02 -29.47
CA LEU A 180 8.65 31.34 -30.45
C LEU A 180 8.29 32.83 -30.42
N GLU A 181 8.20 33.42 -29.23
CA GLU A 181 7.90 34.86 -29.11
C GLU A 181 9.05 35.73 -29.63
N GLN A 182 10.30 35.35 -29.36
CA GLN A 182 11.47 36.01 -29.95
C GLN A 182 11.46 35.93 -31.48
N GLU A 183 11.11 34.77 -32.04
CA GLU A 183 11.01 34.60 -33.49
C GLU A 183 9.92 35.49 -34.11
N LYS A 184 8.77 35.65 -33.42
CA LYS A 184 7.72 36.59 -33.86
C LYS A 184 8.21 38.04 -33.84
N GLU A 185 8.94 38.46 -32.81
CA GLU A 185 9.52 39.81 -32.75
C GLU A 185 10.49 40.06 -33.90
N ILE A 186 11.38 39.10 -34.18
CA ILE A 186 12.32 39.17 -35.30
C ILE A 186 11.56 39.25 -36.63
N ARG A 187 10.53 38.41 -36.82
CA ARG A 187 9.69 38.44 -38.02
C ARG A 187 9.01 39.79 -38.22
N MET A 188 8.39 40.36 -37.17
CA MET A 188 7.74 41.67 -37.24
C MET A 188 8.73 42.79 -37.62
N GLU A 189 9.96 42.73 -37.11
CA GLU A 189 11.00 43.70 -37.46
C GLU A 189 11.45 43.55 -38.92
N ILE A 190 11.62 42.32 -39.41
CA ILE A 190 11.92 42.04 -40.83
C ILE A 190 10.79 42.56 -41.72
N GLU A 191 9.53 42.30 -41.37
CA GLU A 191 8.36 42.78 -42.12
C GLU A 191 8.30 44.32 -42.18
N ARG A 192 8.57 45.01 -41.05
CA ARG A 192 8.70 46.48 -41.02
C ARG A 192 9.80 46.99 -41.95
N ASN A 193 10.95 46.33 -41.96
CA ASN A 193 12.09 46.77 -42.78
C ASN A 193 11.88 46.48 -44.27
N LEU A 194 11.20 45.38 -44.60
CA LEU A 194 10.73 45.09 -45.96
C LEU A 194 9.75 46.17 -46.43
N GLU A 195 8.79 46.57 -45.59
CA GLU A 195 7.81 47.59 -45.94
C GLU A 195 8.46 48.96 -46.19
N LYS A 196 9.44 49.36 -45.38
CA LYS A 196 10.24 50.57 -45.63
C LYS A 196 10.99 50.49 -46.96
N SER A 197 11.61 49.34 -47.25
CA SER A 197 12.35 49.13 -48.50
C SER A 197 11.44 49.21 -49.72
N LEU A 198 10.24 48.63 -49.65
CA LEU A 198 9.22 48.72 -50.70
C LEU A 198 8.73 50.16 -50.91
N ARG A 199 8.54 50.94 -49.84
CA ARG A 199 8.18 52.36 -49.95
C ARG A 199 9.26 53.14 -50.68
N MET A 200 10.53 52.96 -50.30
CA MET A 200 11.66 53.57 -50.98
C MET A 200 11.73 53.16 -52.45
N GLU A 201 11.58 51.87 -52.76
CA GLU A 201 11.58 51.39 -54.16
C GLU A 201 10.47 52.06 -54.99
N ASN A 202 9.28 52.25 -54.42
CA ASN A 202 8.19 52.96 -55.09
C ASN A 202 8.50 54.45 -55.30
N GLU A 203 9.15 55.12 -54.35
CA GLU A 203 9.63 56.49 -54.51
C GLU A 203 10.66 56.59 -55.64
N TRP A 204 11.64 55.68 -55.68
CA TRP A 204 12.61 55.62 -56.78
C TRP A 204 11.96 55.34 -58.13
N LYS A 205 10.96 54.45 -58.20
CA LYS A 205 10.19 54.20 -59.44
C LYS A 205 9.46 55.46 -59.91
N LEU A 206 8.85 56.21 -58.98
CA LEU A 206 8.20 57.46 -59.30
C LEU A 206 9.20 58.50 -59.83
N GLU A 207 10.36 58.61 -59.19
CA GLU A 207 11.41 59.56 -59.59
C GLU A 207 11.99 59.20 -60.97
N ILE A 208 12.23 57.92 -61.23
CA ILE A 208 12.61 57.41 -62.56
C ILE A 208 11.54 57.73 -63.60
N SER A 209 10.25 57.57 -63.27
CA SER A 209 9.14 57.89 -64.17
C SER A 209 9.08 59.38 -64.51
N LYS A 210 9.27 60.27 -63.53
CA LYS A 210 9.38 61.72 -63.76
C LYS A 210 10.57 62.06 -64.64
N ALA A 211 11.74 61.51 -64.34
CA ALA A 211 12.96 61.73 -65.12
C ALA A 211 12.78 61.27 -66.58
N ASN A 212 12.17 60.10 -66.81
CA ASN A 212 11.84 59.61 -68.14
C ASN A 212 10.86 60.54 -68.89
N THR A 213 9.84 61.04 -68.20
CA THR A 213 8.88 61.99 -68.80
C THR A 213 9.57 63.30 -69.20
N SER A 214 10.44 63.84 -68.34
CA SER A 214 11.22 65.04 -68.64
C SER A 214 12.18 64.82 -69.80
N LEU A 215 12.85 63.67 -69.84
CA LEU A 215 13.72 63.29 -70.95
C LEU A 215 12.94 63.19 -72.27
N GLN A 216 11.74 62.62 -72.24
CA GLN A 216 10.85 62.54 -73.40
C GLN A 216 10.42 63.92 -73.90
N GLN A 217 10.11 64.85 -73.00
CA GLN A 217 9.84 66.25 -73.36
C GLN A 217 11.05 66.89 -74.04
N LYS A 218 12.27 66.65 -73.53
CA LYS A 218 13.50 67.16 -74.15
C LYS A 218 13.77 66.57 -75.54
N PHE A 219 13.43 65.30 -75.76
CA PHE A 219 13.49 64.71 -77.10
C PHE A 219 12.49 65.37 -78.07
N GLU A 220 11.27 65.67 -77.63
CA GLU A 220 10.28 66.34 -78.49
C GLU A 220 10.67 67.80 -78.76
N GLU A 221 11.15 68.55 -77.76
CA GLU A 221 11.71 69.90 -77.93
C GLU A 221 12.86 69.88 -78.95
N LYS A 222 13.79 68.93 -78.83
CA LYS A 222 14.88 68.75 -79.79
C LYS A 222 14.34 68.50 -81.20
N ARG A 223 13.34 67.61 -81.35
CA ARG A 223 12.73 67.30 -82.64
C ARG A 223 12.07 68.53 -83.27
N MET A 224 11.38 69.35 -82.47
CA MET A 224 10.78 70.61 -82.93
C MET A 224 11.83 71.63 -83.35
N LEU A 225 12.93 71.75 -82.61
CA LEU A 225 14.04 72.64 -82.95
C LEU A 225 14.77 72.17 -84.22
N GLU A 226 14.98 70.86 -84.39
CA GLU A 226 15.52 70.27 -85.62
C GLU A 226 14.63 70.60 -86.83
N HIS A 227 13.31 70.41 -86.70
CA HIS A 227 12.38 70.77 -87.76
C HIS A 227 12.39 72.28 -88.08
N ARG A 228 12.47 73.14 -87.06
CA ARG A 228 12.56 74.60 -87.25
C ARG A 228 13.87 74.99 -87.92
N LEU A 229 14.98 74.32 -87.58
CA LEU A 229 16.27 74.52 -88.22
C LEU A 229 16.20 74.18 -89.71
N ASP A 230 15.59 73.05 -90.06
CA ASP A 230 15.39 72.63 -91.46
C ASP A 230 14.55 73.65 -92.24
N GLN A 231 13.43 74.13 -91.66
CA GLN A 231 12.61 75.20 -92.26
C GLN A 231 13.43 76.46 -92.54
N LEU A 232 14.21 76.93 -91.55
CA LEU A 232 15.06 78.11 -91.71
C LEU A 232 16.16 77.90 -92.76
N GLN A 233 16.69 76.68 -92.89
CA GLN A 233 17.64 76.34 -93.95
C GLN A 233 16.99 76.40 -95.34
N ASP A 234 15.75 75.96 -95.48
CA ASP A 234 14.99 76.05 -96.73
C ASP A 234 14.62 77.49 -97.07
N ASP A 235 14.15 78.28 -96.10
CA ASP A 235 13.90 79.73 -96.27
C ASP A 235 15.18 80.46 -96.69
N LEU A 236 16.32 80.18 -96.05
CA LEU A 236 17.61 80.76 -96.47
C LEU A 236 17.98 80.37 -97.90
N ARG A 237 17.66 79.15 -98.34
CA ARG A 237 17.87 78.70 -99.72
C ARG A 237 16.96 79.47 -100.69
N MET A 238 15.70 79.67 -100.33
CA MET A 238 14.74 80.48 -101.10
C MET A 238 15.21 81.93 -101.19
N MET A 239 15.50 82.59 -100.07
CA MET A 239 16.02 83.96 -100.04
C MET A 239 17.34 84.10 -100.82
N LYS A 240 18.20 83.07 -100.83
CA LYS A 240 19.42 83.07 -101.65
C LYS A 240 19.11 82.97 -103.14
N ASN A 241 18.12 82.17 -103.53
CA ASN A 241 17.65 82.09 -104.91
C ASN A 241 17.00 83.40 -105.35
N GLU A 242 16.10 83.96 -104.53
CA GLU A 242 15.48 85.27 -104.75
C GLU A 242 16.53 86.39 -104.81
N LYS A 243 17.57 86.36 -103.97
CA LYS A 243 18.70 87.29 -104.05
C LYS A 243 19.47 87.11 -105.36
N ASN A 244 19.70 85.88 -105.80
CA ASN A 244 20.35 85.62 -107.08
C ASN A 244 19.50 86.14 -108.25
N ASP A 245 18.20 85.90 -108.24
CA ASP A 245 17.28 86.37 -109.27
C ASP A 245 17.12 87.89 -109.23
N GLY A 246 16.99 88.47 -108.04
CA GLY A 246 17.07 89.90 -107.79
C GLY A 246 18.41 90.49 -108.23
N SER A 247 19.53 89.79 -108.07
CA SER A 247 20.83 90.22 -108.57
C SER A 247 20.90 90.16 -110.09
N LYS A 248 20.24 89.19 -110.75
CA LYS A 248 20.08 89.17 -112.21
C LYS A 248 19.23 90.35 -112.67
N ILE A 249 18.10 90.60 -111.99
CA ILE A 249 17.23 91.75 -112.26
C ILE A 249 17.97 93.06 -112.02
N ILE A 250 18.76 93.21 -110.95
CA ILE A 250 19.59 94.40 -110.70
C ILE A 250 20.69 94.52 -111.76
N ALA A 251 21.30 93.43 -112.22
CA ALA A 251 22.24 93.50 -113.32
C ALA A 251 21.56 93.96 -114.62
N GLN A 252 20.33 93.50 -114.86
CA GLN A 252 19.50 93.89 -116.00
C GLN A 252 18.99 95.33 -115.88
N LEU A 253 18.55 95.76 -114.70
CA LEU A 253 18.20 97.14 -114.36
C LEU A 253 19.42 98.04 -114.32
N LYS A 254 20.63 97.56 -114.02
CA LYS A 254 21.89 98.32 -114.17
C LYS A 254 22.23 98.50 -115.64
N PHE A 255 21.96 97.49 -116.48
CA PHE A 255 22.08 97.61 -117.92
C PHE A 255 21.04 98.59 -118.49
N GLU A 256 19.80 98.53 -118.02
CA GLU A 256 18.73 99.49 -118.37
C GLU A 256 18.96 100.88 -117.75
N LEU A 257 19.49 100.99 -116.53
CA LEU A 257 19.94 102.25 -115.91
C LEU A 257 21.13 102.81 -116.65
N GLN A 258 22.04 102.00 -117.20
CA GLN A 258 23.09 102.53 -118.07
C GLN A 258 22.52 103.05 -119.41
N GLN A 259 21.36 102.55 -119.85
CA GLN A 259 20.61 103.10 -120.99
C GLN A 259 19.70 104.29 -120.61
N LEU A 260 19.28 104.41 -119.34
CA LEU A 260 18.42 105.47 -118.81
C LEU A 260 19.18 106.59 -118.10
N GLN A 261 20.44 106.39 -117.71
CA GLN A 261 21.37 107.39 -117.16
C GLN A 261 21.95 108.28 -118.28
N ASP A 262 21.83 107.85 -119.55
CA ASP A 262 21.90 108.70 -120.75
C ASP A 262 20.60 109.49 -120.99
N ASN A 263 19.49 109.12 -120.34
CA ASN A 263 18.17 109.69 -120.56
C ASN A 263 17.53 110.19 -119.26
N ARG A 264 17.95 111.41 -118.88
CA ARG A 264 17.26 112.35 -117.98
C ARG A 264 17.63 112.32 -116.49
N LEU A 265 18.53 113.24 -116.18
CA LEU A 265 18.24 114.38 -115.30
C LEU A 265 16.73 114.76 -115.27
N LYS A 266 16.04 114.54 -114.13
CA LYS A 266 15.10 115.46 -113.42
C LYS A 266 13.99 114.71 -112.63
N GLU A 267 14.00 114.92 -111.29
CA GLU A 267 12.91 115.10 -110.28
C GLU A 267 11.67 114.17 -110.32
N GLY A 268 11.00 113.72 -109.23
CA GLY A 268 11.04 113.94 -107.79
C GLY A 268 9.75 113.35 -107.14
N ASP A 269 9.81 113.07 -105.83
CA ASP A 269 8.76 113.21 -104.78
C ASP A 269 7.51 112.27 -104.58
N GLN A 270 7.50 111.63 -103.39
CA GLN A 270 6.47 111.58 -102.30
C GLN A 270 5.19 110.71 -102.22
N ARG A 271 5.06 110.12 -101.01
CA ARG A 271 3.87 109.77 -100.15
C ARG A 271 2.99 108.60 -100.60
N GLN A 272 2.32 107.81 -99.75
CA GLN A 272 1.69 108.03 -98.44
C GLN A 272 1.35 106.65 -97.81
N ASP A 273 1.32 106.51 -96.47
CA ASP A 273 1.01 105.27 -95.75
C ASP A 273 -0.05 105.56 -94.69
N ASP A 274 -1.27 105.05 -94.87
CA ASP A 274 -2.42 105.23 -93.96
C ASP A 274 -3.23 103.92 -93.75
N GLU A 275 -2.67 102.74 -94.06
CA GLU A 275 -3.33 101.43 -93.85
C GLU A 275 -2.87 100.71 -92.55
N GLN A 276 -1.79 101.16 -91.90
CA GLN A 276 -1.20 100.49 -90.73
C GLN A 276 -1.97 100.65 -89.42
N ARG A 277 -2.91 101.61 -89.32
CA ARG A 277 -3.58 101.92 -88.05
C ARG A 277 -4.79 101.04 -87.74
N GLU A 278 -5.42 100.44 -88.74
CA GLU A 278 -6.62 99.62 -88.54
C GLU A 278 -6.28 98.17 -88.16
N VAL A 279 -5.17 97.63 -88.66
CA VAL A 279 -4.66 96.28 -88.33
C VAL A 279 -4.15 96.21 -86.87
N ALA A 280 -3.59 97.30 -86.34
CA ALA A 280 -3.08 97.34 -84.96
C ALA A 280 -4.20 97.24 -83.91
N PHE A 281 -5.38 97.79 -84.17
CA PHE A 281 -6.49 97.81 -83.21
C PHE A 281 -7.17 96.44 -83.07
N LEU A 282 -7.28 95.69 -84.17
CA LEU A 282 -7.81 94.32 -84.19
C LEU A 282 -6.86 93.33 -83.50
N ASN A 283 -5.54 93.48 -83.64
CA ASN A 283 -4.56 92.63 -82.96
C ASN A 283 -4.58 92.81 -81.43
N LEU A 284 -4.62 94.06 -80.93
CA LEU A 284 -4.68 94.29 -79.48
C LEU A 284 -5.98 93.76 -78.84
N THR A 285 -7.10 93.77 -79.57
CA THR A 285 -8.38 93.28 -79.06
C THR A 285 -8.39 91.76 -78.90
N ASN A 286 -7.76 91.04 -79.83
CA ASN A 286 -7.61 89.58 -79.74
C ASN A 286 -6.62 89.16 -78.64
N GLU A 287 -5.52 89.90 -78.45
CA GLU A 287 -4.56 89.63 -77.37
C GLU A 287 -5.20 89.81 -75.99
N LEU A 288 -5.99 90.86 -75.79
CA LEU A 288 -6.72 91.09 -74.53
C LEU A 288 -7.74 89.99 -74.23
N SER A 289 -8.38 89.44 -75.26
CA SER A 289 -9.29 88.30 -75.14
C SER A 289 -8.55 87.01 -74.73
N SER A 290 -7.38 86.74 -75.33
CA SER A 290 -6.55 85.58 -74.98
C SER A 290 -6.08 85.64 -73.53
N ILE A 291 -5.52 86.77 -73.11
CA ILE A 291 -4.99 86.97 -71.75
C ILE A 291 -6.10 86.81 -70.70
N LYS A 292 -7.32 87.28 -70.99
CA LYS A 292 -8.46 87.13 -70.08
C LYS A 292 -8.85 85.66 -69.88
N ASN A 293 -8.81 84.86 -70.93
CA ASN A 293 -9.12 83.43 -70.85
C ASN A 293 -8.02 82.66 -70.11
N GLU A 294 -6.75 82.98 -70.38
CA GLU A 294 -5.61 82.42 -69.65
C GLU A 294 -5.66 82.75 -68.15
N LEU A 295 -5.96 84.00 -67.79
CA LEU A 295 -6.09 84.43 -66.40
C LEU A 295 -7.23 83.69 -65.68
N SER A 296 -8.37 83.49 -66.35
CA SER A 296 -9.49 82.70 -65.83
C SER A 296 -9.11 81.24 -65.59
N SER A 297 -8.36 80.64 -66.52
CA SER A 297 -7.86 79.26 -66.37
C SER A 297 -6.90 79.12 -65.18
N VAL A 298 -5.93 80.03 -65.08
CA VAL A 298 -4.94 80.02 -64.00
C VAL A 298 -5.62 80.19 -62.64
N LYS A 299 -6.64 81.05 -62.54
CA LYS A 299 -7.40 81.24 -61.30
C LYS A 299 -8.14 79.95 -60.88
N SER A 300 -8.77 79.26 -61.82
CA SER A 300 -9.45 77.99 -61.57
C SER A 300 -8.47 76.89 -61.12
N GLU A 301 -7.29 76.81 -61.76
CA GLU A 301 -6.23 75.89 -61.35
C GLU A 301 -5.71 76.17 -59.93
N LEU A 302 -5.58 77.44 -59.56
CA LEU A 302 -5.13 77.85 -58.24
C LEU A 302 -6.14 77.43 -57.16
N GLU A 303 -7.44 77.71 -57.38
CA GLU A 303 -8.51 77.30 -56.45
C GLU A 303 -8.57 75.77 -56.28
N LEU A 304 -8.33 75.02 -57.36
CA LEU A 304 -8.29 73.56 -57.29
C LEU A 304 -7.07 73.03 -56.53
N LYS A 305 -5.90 73.68 -56.68
CA LYS A 305 -4.71 73.34 -55.89
C LYS A 305 -4.89 73.67 -54.41
N GLU A 306 -5.49 74.81 -54.09
CA GLU A 306 -5.76 75.21 -52.69
C GLU A 306 -6.70 74.23 -51.98
N LYS A 307 -7.75 73.77 -52.68
CA LYS A 307 -8.65 72.71 -52.17
C LYS A 307 -7.93 71.37 -51.96
N LYS A 308 -6.97 71.01 -52.83
CA LYS A 308 -6.18 69.80 -52.66
C LYS A 308 -5.26 69.89 -51.43
N PHE A 309 -4.53 71.00 -51.28
CA PHE A 309 -3.63 71.18 -50.15
C PHE A 309 -4.37 71.24 -48.82
N THR A 310 -5.54 71.88 -48.76
CA THR A 310 -6.37 71.88 -47.54
C THR A 310 -6.84 70.47 -47.17
N ALA A 311 -7.31 69.68 -48.14
CA ALA A 311 -7.69 68.28 -47.91
C ALA A 311 -6.51 67.40 -47.46
N GLU A 312 -5.32 67.59 -48.04
CA GLU A 312 -4.09 66.90 -47.64
C GLU A 312 -3.65 67.30 -46.23
N LEU A 313 -3.76 68.59 -45.87
CA LEU A 313 -3.43 69.09 -44.54
C LEU A 313 -4.37 68.54 -43.47
N GLU A 314 -5.68 68.47 -43.76
CA GLU A 314 -6.64 67.84 -42.85
C GLU A 314 -6.37 66.34 -42.69
N SER A 315 -6.09 65.64 -43.79
CA SER A 315 -5.78 64.20 -43.78
C SER A 315 -4.52 63.91 -42.96
N THR A 316 -3.44 64.67 -43.20
CA THR A 316 -2.19 64.55 -42.44
C THR A 316 -2.38 64.89 -40.97
N THR A 317 -3.15 65.93 -40.65
CA THR A 317 -3.47 66.29 -39.26
C THR A 317 -4.24 65.16 -38.54
N ARG A 318 -5.22 64.54 -39.20
CA ARG A 318 -5.95 63.37 -38.67
C ARG A 318 -4.99 62.20 -38.41
N ASN A 319 -4.09 61.92 -39.35
CA ASN A 319 -3.10 60.85 -39.19
C ASN A 319 -2.12 61.13 -38.05
N CYS A 320 -1.63 62.36 -37.90
CA CYS A 320 -0.77 62.75 -36.79
C CYS A 320 -1.47 62.56 -35.43
N ASN A 321 -2.75 62.96 -35.33
CA ASN A 321 -3.52 62.77 -34.11
C ASN A 321 -3.77 61.29 -33.79
N GLN A 322 -4.03 60.47 -34.81
CA GLN A 322 -4.22 59.04 -34.66
C GLN A 322 -2.92 58.35 -34.19
N LEU A 323 -1.78 58.67 -34.81
CA LEU A 323 -0.47 58.16 -34.40
C LEU A 323 -0.10 58.61 -32.98
N GLN A 324 -0.43 59.85 -32.61
CA GLN A 324 -0.20 60.35 -31.26
C GLN A 324 -1.01 59.56 -30.23
N LYS A 325 -2.29 59.28 -30.52
CA LYS A 325 -3.15 58.46 -29.66
C LYS A 325 -2.61 57.04 -29.51
N GLU A 326 -2.25 56.40 -30.63
CA GLU A 326 -1.67 55.05 -30.61
C GLU A 326 -0.36 55.01 -29.81
N LEU A 327 0.49 56.03 -29.94
CA LEU A 327 1.72 56.13 -29.16
C LEU A 327 1.45 56.21 -27.65
N ASP A 328 0.46 56.99 -27.24
CA ASP A 328 0.12 57.13 -25.82
C ASP A 328 -0.56 55.87 -25.26
N ASP A 329 -1.38 55.18 -26.06
CA ASP A 329 -1.92 53.86 -25.72
C ASP A 329 -0.79 52.82 -25.54
N GLN A 330 0.23 52.82 -26.41
CA GLN A 330 1.39 51.93 -26.27
C GLN A 330 2.23 52.26 -25.04
N LYS A 331 2.40 53.54 -24.70
CA LYS A 331 3.09 53.95 -23.46
C LYS A 331 2.33 53.47 -22.22
N ALA A 332 1.01 53.61 -22.20
CA ALA A 332 0.17 53.13 -21.11
C ALA A 332 0.31 51.60 -20.93
N LYS A 333 0.22 50.86 -22.05
CA LYS A 333 0.41 49.40 -22.06
C LYS A 333 1.81 48.99 -21.58
N ASN A 334 2.84 49.74 -21.97
CA ASN A 334 4.21 49.50 -21.51
C ASN A 334 4.35 49.73 -19.99
N ASN A 335 3.76 50.79 -19.44
CA ASN A 335 3.76 51.05 -18.01
C ASN A 335 3.02 49.97 -17.21
N GLU A 336 1.90 49.46 -17.72
CA GLU A 336 1.21 48.31 -17.12
C GLU A 336 2.09 47.06 -17.12
N LEU A 337 2.77 46.77 -18.24
CA LEU A 337 3.69 45.65 -18.33
C LEU A 337 4.86 45.77 -17.36
N ARG A 338 5.45 46.96 -17.20
CA ARG A 338 6.49 47.21 -16.19
C ARG A 338 5.97 46.95 -14.78
N THR A 339 4.76 47.38 -14.47
CA THR A 339 4.14 47.16 -13.16
C THR A 339 3.86 45.67 -12.90
N LYS A 340 3.35 44.94 -13.91
CA LYS A 340 3.12 43.49 -13.82
C LYS A 340 4.45 42.74 -13.67
N ASN A 341 5.47 43.07 -14.46
CA ASN A 341 6.79 42.47 -14.37
C ASN A 341 7.46 42.74 -13.02
N TRP A 342 7.31 43.96 -12.48
CA TRP A 342 7.82 44.29 -11.15
C TRP A 342 7.16 43.42 -10.07
N LYS A 343 5.83 43.26 -10.10
CA LYS A 343 5.10 42.39 -9.16
C LYS A 343 5.50 40.91 -9.30
N VAL A 344 5.67 40.43 -10.53
CA VAL A 344 6.13 39.05 -10.78
C VAL A 344 7.54 38.86 -10.23
N MET A 345 8.44 39.82 -10.45
CA MET A 345 9.80 39.76 -9.92
C MET A 345 9.82 39.82 -8.39
N GLU A 346 8.95 40.61 -7.77
CA GLU A 346 8.78 40.66 -6.32
C GLU A 346 8.25 39.33 -5.75
N ALA A 347 7.24 38.75 -6.40
CA ALA A 347 6.71 37.42 -6.03
C ALA A 347 7.76 36.32 -6.21
N LEU A 348 8.55 36.37 -7.28
CA LEU A 348 9.65 35.43 -7.53
C LEU A 348 10.72 35.55 -6.44
N LYS A 349 11.13 36.77 -6.09
CA LYS A 349 12.10 37.03 -5.01
C LYS A 349 11.59 36.54 -3.65
N ALA A 350 10.30 36.70 -3.37
CA ALA A 350 9.68 36.17 -2.16
C ALA A 350 9.68 34.63 -2.15
N ALA A 351 9.35 33.99 -3.28
CA ALA A 351 9.39 32.54 -3.41
C ALA A 351 10.81 31.98 -3.27
N GLU A 352 11.80 32.63 -3.87
CA GLU A 352 13.22 32.25 -3.77
C GLU A 352 13.73 32.35 -2.32
N ASN A 353 13.41 33.44 -1.62
CA ASN A 353 13.79 33.60 -0.22
C ASN A 353 13.16 32.51 0.68
N ASN A 354 11.90 32.15 0.42
CA ASN A 354 11.22 31.07 1.16
C ASN A 354 11.84 29.69 0.85
N ALA A 355 12.19 29.44 -0.40
CA ALA A 355 12.88 28.20 -0.79
C ALA A 355 14.27 28.08 -0.15
N ASN A 356 15.03 29.19 -0.12
CA ASN A 356 16.35 29.24 0.52
C ASN A 356 16.26 29.04 2.04
N ALA A 357 15.26 29.64 2.71
CA ALA A 357 15.01 29.41 4.13
C ALA A 357 14.64 27.95 4.43
N ALA A 358 13.80 27.33 3.60
CA ALA A 358 13.42 25.92 3.76
C ALA A 358 14.59 24.96 3.53
N SER A 359 15.50 25.27 2.60
CA SER A 359 16.69 24.46 2.33
C SER A 359 17.69 24.52 3.48
N ASN A 360 17.97 25.71 4.01
CA ASN A 360 18.87 25.88 5.16
C ASN A 360 18.35 25.17 6.41
N ASN A 361 17.05 25.22 6.70
CA ASN A 361 16.45 24.52 7.84
C ASN A 361 16.54 22.98 7.71
N LYS A 362 16.26 22.43 6.52
CA LYS A 362 16.38 20.99 6.27
C LYS A 362 17.81 20.49 6.45
N GLN A 363 18.81 21.26 6.00
CA GLN A 363 20.21 20.91 6.20
C GLN A 363 20.59 20.88 7.69
N THR A 364 20.07 21.82 8.50
CA THR A 364 20.30 21.82 9.95
C THR A 364 19.63 20.65 10.67
N ASP A 365 18.43 20.23 10.25
CA ASP A 365 17.72 19.11 10.88
C ASP A 365 18.37 17.76 10.54
N VAL A 366 18.83 17.57 9.29
CA VAL A 366 19.59 16.37 8.89
C VAL A 366 20.88 16.25 9.70
N ASN A 367 21.65 17.34 9.82
CA ASN A 367 22.91 17.32 10.59
C ASN A 367 22.67 16.99 12.08
N LYS A 368 21.58 17.48 12.69
CA LYS A 368 21.21 17.14 14.07
C LYS A 368 20.85 15.66 14.20
N LEU A 369 19.99 15.15 13.33
CA LEU A 369 19.58 13.73 13.34
C LEU A 369 20.78 12.79 13.12
N THR A 370 21.69 13.13 12.20
CA THR A 370 22.92 12.36 11.98
C THR A 370 23.80 12.32 13.23
N ASN A 371 23.98 13.46 13.91
CA ASN A 371 24.77 13.51 15.15
C ASN A 371 24.13 12.71 16.29
N GLU A 372 22.80 12.77 16.45
CA GLU A 372 22.07 11.97 17.44
C GLU A 372 22.20 10.47 17.17
N LEU A 373 22.12 10.07 15.91
CA LEU A 373 22.21 8.67 15.50
C LEU A 373 23.62 8.11 15.71
N ILE A 374 24.64 8.89 15.34
CA ILE A 374 26.04 8.58 15.66
C ILE A 374 26.17 8.42 17.18
N GLN A 375 25.69 9.35 17.98
CA GLN A 375 25.86 9.28 19.44
C GLN A 375 25.16 8.08 20.08
N LYS A 376 23.97 7.69 19.60
CA LYS A 376 23.30 6.45 20.05
C LYS A 376 24.09 5.20 19.73
N GLU A 377 24.64 5.11 18.52
CA GLU A 377 25.47 3.98 18.08
C GLU A 377 26.75 3.88 18.93
N ARG A 378 27.40 5.02 19.18
CA ARG A 378 28.57 5.14 20.06
C ARG A 378 28.30 4.60 21.47
N GLU A 379 27.14 4.93 22.02
CA GLU A 379 26.73 4.50 23.37
C GLU A 379 26.39 3.00 23.40
N ALA A 380 25.71 2.49 22.39
CA ALA A 380 25.40 1.06 22.26
C ALA A 380 26.67 0.21 22.19
N GLN A 381 27.66 0.63 21.40
CA GLN A 381 28.95 -0.06 21.29
C GLN A 381 29.71 -0.07 22.63
N LYS A 382 29.67 1.04 23.37
CA LYS A 382 30.24 1.11 24.72
C LYS A 382 29.58 0.10 25.66
N GLN A 383 28.26 0.11 25.73
CA GLN A 383 27.50 -0.79 26.61
C GLN A 383 27.72 -2.27 26.27
N PHE A 384 27.82 -2.60 24.97
CA PHE A 384 28.10 -3.95 24.52
C PHE A 384 29.47 -4.44 25.00
N ILE A 385 30.51 -3.62 24.86
CA ILE A 385 31.86 -3.96 25.31
C ILE A 385 31.96 -4.04 26.84
N GLU A 386 31.31 -3.12 27.56
CA GLU A 386 31.25 -3.17 29.03
C GLU A 386 30.62 -4.47 29.54
N ARG A 387 29.64 -5.01 28.80
CA ARG A 387 29.01 -6.30 29.12
C ARG A 387 29.93 -7.50 28.84
N LEU A 388 30.75 -7.44 27.79
CA LEU A 388 31.67 -8.52 27.44
C LEU A 388 32.93 -8.56 28.32
N PHE A 389 33.39 -7.38 28.78
CA PHE A 389 34.63 -7.25 29.54
C PHE A 389 34.45 -6.37 30.80
N PRO A 390 33.74 -6.88 31.83
CA PRO A 390 33.47 -6.12 33.06
C PRO A 390 34.75 -5.65 33.77
N ASP A 391 35.80 -6.47 33.75
CA ASP A 391 37.09 -6.20 34.40
C ASP A 391 37.87 -5.03 33.75
N ILE A 392 37.51 -4.68 32.51
CA ILE A 392 38.16 -3.62 31.71
C ILE A 392 37.30 -2.35 31.70
N SER A 393 35.99 -2.46 31.95
CA SER A 393 35.00 -1.38 31.94
C SER A 393 35.40 -0.18 32.81
N HIS A 394 35.93 -0.42 34.02
CA HIS A 394 36.31 0.67 34.93
C HIS A 394 37.44 1.58 34.38
N THR A 395 38.33 1.02 33.54
CA THR A 395 39.41 1.78 32.90
C THR A 395 38.90 2.56 31.69
N LEU A 396 37.97 1.98 30.94
CA LEU A 396 37.39 2.57 29.73
C LEU A 396 36.48 3.78 30.00
N LYS A 397 35.86 3.87 31.19
CA LYS A 397 35.01 5.00 31.60
C LYS A 397 35.77 6.33 31.73
N LYS A 398 37.09 6.31 31.82
CA LYS A 398 37.93 7.51 31.97
C LYS A 398 38.45 8.07 30.64
N VAL A 399 38.13 7.42 29.52
CA VAL A 399 38.68 7.72 28.20
C VAL A 399 37.64 8.50 27.38
N THR A 400 38.11 9.52 26.66
CA THR A 400 37.33 10.27 25.65
C THR A 400 36.82 9.31 24.57
N TYR A 401 35.70 9.64 23.90
CA TYR A 401 35.16 8.73 22.86
C TYR A 401 36.17 8.49 21.73
N ASP A 402 36.90 9.52 21.31
CA ASP A 402 37.83 9.43 20.18
C ASP A 402 39.02 8.49 20.49
N ASP A 403 39.43 8.39 21.75
CA ASP A 403 40.51 7.49 22.20
C ASP A 403 39.98 6.15 22.73
N TRP A 404 38.66 6.04 22.96
CA TRP A 404 38.02 4.87 23.59
C TRP A 404 38.22 3.60 22.78
N GLN A 405 38.11 3.68 21.46
CA GLN A 405 38.25 2.50 20.58
C GLN A 405 39.68 1.95 20.58
N THR A 406 40.68 2.84 20.56
CA THR A 406 42.09 2.48 20.59
C THR A 406 42.47 1.85 21.93
N GLU A 407 42.02 2.45 23.02
CA GLU A 407 42.30 1.97 24.38
C GLU A 407 41.55 0.67 24.70
N CYS A 408 40.31 0.52 24.20
CA CYS A 408 39.54 -0.72 24.26
C CYS A 408 40.28 -1.88 23.58
N ASN A 409 40.73 -1.67 22.34
CA ASN A 409 41.49 -2.67 21.62
C ASN A 409 42.77 -3.07 22.36
N ARG A 410 43.53 -2.08 22.88
CA ARG A 410 44.75 -2.34 23.66
C ARG A 410 44.47 -3.20 24.89
N LEU A 411 43.43 -2.88 25.65
CA LEU A 411 43.09 -3.59 26.88
C LEU A 411 42.58 -5.02 26.60
N ILE A 412 41.73 -5.20 25.58
CA ILE A 412 41.26 -6.52 25.15
C ILE A 412 42.44 -7.37 24.66
N SER A 413 43.35 -6.83 23.85
CA SER A 413 44.56 -7.54 23.41
C SER A 413 45.42 -7.99 24.59
N SER A 414 45.63 -7.12 25.59
CA SER A 414 46.37 -7.48 26.80
C SER A 414 45.70 -8.57 27.65
N TYR A 415 44.37 -8.59 27.67
CA TYR A 415 43.58 -9.61 28.35
C TYR A 415 43.70 -10.96 27.64
N VAL A 416 43.59 -10.97 26.31
CA VAL A 416 43.78 -12.17 25.48
C VAL A 416 45.20 -12.72 25.61
N GLU A 417 46.22 -11.88 25.65
CA GLU A 417 47.62 -12.32 25.88
C GLU A 417 47.83 -12.94 27.25
N ARG A 418 47.21 -12.40 28.30
CA ARG A 418 47.22 -12.99 29.65
C ARG A 418 46.60 -14.39 29.67
N LEU A 419 45.47 -14.57 28.98
CA LEU A 419 44.82 -15.88 28.85
C LEU A 419 45.68 -16.88 28.08
N LYS A 420 46.40 -16.44 27.05
CA LYS A 420 47.33 -17.29 26.29
C LYS A 420 48.53 -17.72 27.14
N LYS A 421 49.18 -16.79 27.85
CA LYS A 421 50.31 -17.09 28.76
C LYS A 421 49.90 -17.97 29.95
N GLY A 422 48.67 -17.86 30.42
CA GLY A 422 48.12 -18.72 31.49
C GLY A 422 47.96 -20.20 31.09
N LYS A 423 47.88 -20.53 29.80
CA LYS A 423 47.79 -21.93 29.32
C LYS A 423 49.14 -22.64 29.24
N GLU A 424 50.26 -21.93 29.24
CA GLU A 424 51.60 -22.52 29.10
C GLU A 424 52.26 -22.90 30.44
N SER A 425 51.73 -22.47 31.59
CA SER A 425 52.25 -22.81 32.94
C SER A 425 51.42 -23.84 33.74
N THR A 426 50.40 -24.47 33.15
CA THR A 426 49.62 -25.53 33.82
C THR A 426 49.47 -26.75 32.94
N ASN A 427 50.59 -27.33 32.51
CA ASN A 427 50.61 -28.69 31.98
C ASN A 427 50.86 -29.66 33.15
N GLY A 428 49.79 -29.98 33.90
CA GLY A 428 49.93 -30.87 35.06
C GLY A 428 48.78 -30.82 36.06
N ARG A 429 47.52 -30.97 35.64
CA ARG A 429 46.50 -31.56 36.52
C ARG A 429 45.31 -32.08 35.74
N ALA A 430 45.16 -33.40 35.82
CA ALA A 430 44.01 -34.24 35.52
C ALA A 430 42.70 -33.49 35.19
N SER A 431 42.27 -33.59 33.94
CA SER A 431 40.89 -33.35 33.55
C SER A 431 40.01 -34.40 34.23
N SER A 432 39.15 -33.93 35.13
CA SER A 432 38.03 -34.68 35.71
C SER A 432 37.20 -35.37 34.60
N PRO A 433 36.73 -36.62 34.80
CA PRO A 433 35.93 -37.38 33.83
C PRO A 433 34.65 -36.66 33.37
N GLN A 434 34.17 -35.69 34.15
CA GLN A 434 32.95 -34.93 33.88
C GLN A 434 33.01 -34.10 32.58
N LYS A 435 34.16 -33.45 32.30
CA LYS A 435 34.30 -32.58 31.11
C LYS A 435 34.30 -33.38 29.80
N SER A 436 34.78 -34.63 29.83
CA SER A 436 34.77 -35.50 28.65
C SER A 436 33.35 -35.95 28.29
N GLN A 437 32.49 -36.14 29.30
CA GLN A 437 31.10 -36.55 29.08
C GLN A 437 30.24 -35.39 28.59
N ASP A 438 30.45 -34.17 29.10
CA ASP A 438 29.74 -32.98 28.64
C ASP A 438 30.14 -32.58 27.21
N VAL A 439 31.42 -32.74 26.85
CA VAL A 439 31.88 -32.55 25.47
C VAL A 439 31.25 -33.57 24.52
N ALA A 440 31.13 -34.84 24.93
CA ALA A 440 30.45 -35.87 24.14
C ALA A 440 28.94 -35.60 23.99
N LYS A 441 28.28 -35.12 25.04
CA LYS A 441 26.86 -34.70 24.98
C LYS A 441 26.66 -33.50 24.05
N LEU A 442 27.52 -32.49 24.13
CA LEU A 442 27.46 -31.33 23.24
C LEU A 442 27.74 -31.73 21.79
N GLN A 443 28.69 -32.63 21.54
CA GLN A 443 28.91 -33.19 20.19
C GLN A 443 27.68 -33.95 19.67
N ALA A 444 27.03 -34.76 20.52
CA ALA A 444 25.80 -35.45 20.14
C ALA A 444 24.65 -34.47 19.84
N GLN A 445 24.53 -33.38 20.61
CA GLN A 445 23.55 -32.33 20.35
C GLN A 445 23.84 -31.58 19.05
N LEU A 446 25.10 -31.24 18.77
CA LEU A 446 25.49 -30.61 17.50
C LEU A 446 25.20 -31.52 16.31
N LEU A 447 25.44 -32.82 16.44
CA LEU A 447 25.14 -33.81 15.40
C LEU A 447 23.63 -33.97 15.19
N HIS A 448 22.84 -33.93 16.26
CA HIS A 448 21.39 -33.89 16.20
C HIS A 448 20.86 -32.62 15.52
N TYR A 449 21.35 -31.43 15.90
CA TYR A 449 20.96 -30.18 15.24
C TYR A 449 21.37 -30.14 13.78
N LYS A 450 22.54 -30.68 13.44
CA LYS A 450 22.98 -30.82 12.06
C LYS A 450 22.01 -31.69 11.26
N ASN A 451 21.61 -32.85 11.78
CA ASN A 451 20.65 -33.72 11.09
C ASN A 451 19.28 -33.04 10.92
N ILE A 452 18.80 -32.30 11.93
CA ILE A 452 17.56 -31.52 11.80
C ILE A 452 17.70 -30.48 10.68
N ILE A 453 18.82 -29.76 10.63
CA ILE A 453 19.07 -28.77 9.59
C ILE A 453 19.05 -29.45 8.22
N ASP A 454 19.81 -30.53 8.03
CA ASP A 454 19.86 -31.29 6.78
C ASP A 454 18.46 -31.79 6.35
N ASP A 455 17.65 -32.30 7.30
CA ASP A 455 16.28 -32.74 7.05
C ASP A 455 15.34 -31.57 6.68
N THR A 456 15.46 -30.44 7.38
CA THR A 456 14.65 -29.24 7.10
C THR A 456 15.02 -28.59 5.77
N GLU A 457 16.30 -28.53 5.42
CA GLU A 457 16.78 -28.06 4.12
C GLU A 457 16.29 -28.99 3.00
N GLY A 458 16.34 -30.31 3.23
CA GLY A 458 15.81 -31.30 2.29
C GLY A 458 14.30 -31.16 2.08
N MET A 459 13.53 -30.89 3.13
CA MET A 459 12.09 -30.64 3.05
C MET A 459 11.78 -29.32 2.34
N LEU A 460 12.53 -28.26 2.65
CA LEU A 460 12.39 -26.96 2.01
C LEU A 460 12.66 -27.05 0.51
N ASN A 461 13.71 -27.78 0.12
CA ASN A 461 14.04 -27.98 -1.29
C ASN A 461 12.95 -28.75 -2.04
N LYS A 462 12.36 -29.79 -1.41
CA LYS A 462 11.21 -30.51 -2.00
C LYS A 462 9.98 -29.60 -2.17
N LEU A 463 9.70 -28.77 -1.17
CA LEU A 463 8.60 -27.79 -1.23
C LEU A 463 8.84 -26.76 -2.33
N GLN A 464 10.06 -26.25 -2.44
CA GLN A 464 10.45 -25.34 -3.51
C GLN A 464 10.22 -25.96 -4.89
N CYS A 465 10.75 -27.18 -5.13
CA CYS A 465 10.53 -27.87 -6.40
C CYS A 465 9.04 -28.13 -6.69
N HIS A 466 8.25 -28.45 -5.66
CA HIS A 466 6.82 -28.65 -5.82
C HIS A 466 6.09 -27.36 -6.20
N ILE A 467 6.39 -26.25 -5.52
CA ILE A 467 5.83 -24.92 -5.82
C ILE A 467 6.22 -24.49 -7.22
N GLU A 468 7.49 -24.63 -7.62
CA GLU A 468 7.96 -24.30 -8.97
C GLU A 468 7.21 -25.12 -10.03
N SER A 469 6.97 -26.42 -9.78
CA SER A 469 6.22 -27.28 -10.70
C SER A 469 4.74 -26.86 -10.83
N GLU A 470 4.10 -26.48 -9.72
CA GLU A 470 2.73 -25.97 -9.73
C GLU A 470 2.65 -24.58 -10.38
N GLU A 471 3.60 -23.68 -10.12
CA GLU A 471 3.67 -22.36 -10.77
C GLU A 471 3.80 -22.50 -12.30
N ILE A 472 4.65 -23.41 -12.78
CA ILE A 472 4.79 -23.70 -14.21
C ILE A 472 3.47 -24.23 -14.78
N LYS A 473 2.79 -25.14 -14.06
CA LYS A 473 1.49 -25.68 -14.47
C LYS A 473 0.42 -24.58 -14.56
N TRP A 474 0.28 -23.75 -13.53
CA TRP A 474 -0.68 -22.63 -13.52
C TRP A 474 -0.36 -21.58 -14.59
N ARG A 475 0.91 -21.28 -14.83
CA ARG A 475 1.32 -20.42 -15.96
C ARG A 475 0.89 -20.99 -17.31
N ASN A 476 1.07 -22.29 -17.53
CA ASN A 476 0.67 -22.95 -18.78
C ASN A 476 -0.86 -22.97 -18.95
N GLU A 477 -1.61 -23.27 -17.90
CA GLU A 477 -3.07 -23.23 -17.92
C GLU A 477 -3.60 -21.80 -18.20
N LEU A 478 -3.00 -20.80 -17.56
CA LEU A 478 -3.35 -19.39 -17.81
C LEU A 478 -3.06 -18.97 -19.25
N ALA A 479 -1.90 -19.35 -19.79
CA ALA A 479 -1.54 -19.09 -21.18
C ALA A 479 -2.53 -19.76 -22.16
N ALA A 480 -2.93 -21.00 -21.89
CA ALA A 480 -3.92 -21.71 -22.69
C ALA A 480 -5.30 -21.02 -22.66
N LYS A 481 -5.75 -20.58 -21.48
CA LYS A 481 -7.01 -19.83 -21.34
C LYS A 481 -6.96 -18.47 -22.00
N GLN A 482 -5.83 -17.76 -21.93
CA GLN A 482 -5.66 -16.50 -22.64
C GLN A 482 -5.73 -16.68 -24.16
N ALA A 483 -5.11 -17.74 -24.69
CA ALA A 483 -5.19 -18.08 -26.12
C ALA A 483 -6.63 -18.44 -26.54
N GLU A 484 -7.37 -19.16 -25.71
CA GLU A 484 -8.79 -19.47 -25.94
C GLU A 484 -9.66 -18.21 -25.98
N ILE A 485 -9.45 -17.28 -25.03
CA ILE A 485 -10.15 -15.98 -25.00
C ILE A 485 -9.85 -15.17 -26.26
N GLU A 486 -8.59 -15.07 -26.68
CA GLU A 486 -8.22 -14.34 -27.89
C GLU A 486 -8.83 -14.97 -29.16
N ARG A 487 -8.90 -16.30 -29.21
CA ARG A 487 -9.60 -17.01 -30.29
C ARG A 487 -11.10 -16.67 -30.30
N LEU A 488 -11.77 -16.73 -29.15
CA LEU A 488 -13.20 -16.43 -29.03
C LEU A 488 -13.51 -14.97 -29.36
N LYS A 489 -12.67 -14.02 -28.93
CA LYS A 489 -12.77 -12.61 -29.32
C LYS A 489 -12.68 -12.45 -30.83
N LYS A 490 -11.70 -13.11 -31.46
CA LYS A 490 -11.53 -13.08 -32.92
C LYS A 490 -12.73 -13.68 -33.65
N ASP A 491 -13.27 -14.80 -33.16
CA ASP A 491 -14.45 -15.44 -33.73
C ASP A 491 -15.70 -14.56 -33.55
N THR A 492 -15.85 -13.88 -32.41
CA THR A 492 -16.96 -12.94 -32.15
C THR A 492 -16.90 -11.72 -33.07
N VAL A 493 -15.71 -11.16 -33.28
CA VAL A 493 -15.49 -10.04 -34.22
C VAL A 493 -15.81 -10.48 -35.65
N LYS A 494 -15.39 -11.69 -36.05
CA LYS A 494 -15.75 -12.25 -37.37
C LYS A 494 -17.25 -12.41 -37.54
N VAL A 495 -17.94 -13.03 -36.56
CA VAL A 495 -19.39 -13.20 -36.61
C VAL A 495 -20.12 -11.84 -36.66
N ALA A 496 -19.63 -10.85 -35.92
CA ALA A 496 -20.17 -9.49 -36.00
C ALA A 496 -19.97 -8.88 -37.40
N GLN A 497 -18.78 -9.03 -37.99
CA GLN A 497 -18.48 -8.58 -39.35
C GLN A 497 -19.34 -9.30 -40.42
N ASP A 498 -19.49 -10.61 -40.30
CA ASP A 498 -20.30 -11.43 -41.21
C ASP A 498 -21.79 -11.05 -41.11
N ASN A 499 -22.31 -10.81 -39.89
CA ASN A 499 -23.68 -10.33 -39.68
C ASN A 499 -23.89 -8.92 -40.26
N THR A 500 -22.93 -8.00 -40.11
CA THR A 500 -23.02 -6.67 -40.74
C THR A 500 -22.95 -6.74 -42.26
N SER A 501 -22.16 -7.67 -42.81
CA SER A 501 -22.01 -7.88 -44.26
C SER A 501 -23.24 -8.57 -44.86
N ALA A 502 -23.91 -9.45 -44.12
CA ALA A 502 -25.17 -10.07 -44.50
C ALA A 502 -26.34 -9.05 -44.49
N LEU A 503 -26.36 -8.14 -43.51
CA LEU A 503 -27.33 -7.02 -43.47
C LEU A 503 -27.09 -6.01 -44.60
N ALA A 504 -25.84 -5.82 -45.06
CA ALA A 504 -25.51 -4.94 -46.17
C ALA A 504 -25.83 -5.54 -47.57
N ASN A 505 -25.96 -6.88 -47.67
CA ASN A 505 -26.16 -7.59 -48.96
C ASN A 505 -27.52 -8.32 -49.06
N GLY A 506 -28.48 -8.06 -48.17
CA GLY A 506 -29.83 -8.63 -48.25
C GLY A 506 -30.65 -8.01 -49.39
N PRO A 507 -31.36 -8.79 -50.23
CA PRO A 507 -32.17 -8.25 -51.32
C PRO A 507 -33.38 -7.50 -50.76
N ALA A 508 -33.64 -6.31 -51.31
CA ALA A 508 -34.89 -5.60 -51.11
C ALA A 508 -36.05 -6.43 -51.68
N HIS A 509 -37.14 -6.50 -50.90
CA HIS A 509 -38.43 -7.14 -51.17
C HIS A 509 -38.52 -8.67 -50.96
N THR A 510 -39.19 -9.05 -49.87
CA THR A 510 -40.44 -9.83 -49.97
C THR A 510 -41.26 -9.72 -48.68
N GLU A 511 -42.56 -9.45 -48.84
CA GLU A 511 -43.57 -9.59 -47.81
C GLU A 511 -43.48 -10.97 -47.15
N VAL A 512 -43.52 -11.03 -45.81
CA VAL A 512 -43.90 -12.26 -45.12
C VAL A 512 -44.91 -11.95 -44.03
N SER A 513 -46.01 -12.69 -44.17
CA SER A 513 -47.22 -12.77 -43.39
C SER A 513 -47.00 -13.04 -41.90
N PHE A 514 -47.86 -12.40 -41.11
CA PHE A 514 -48.04 -12.64 -39.69
C PHE A 514 -48.69 -14.03 -39.50
N ILE A 515 -47.88 -15.07 -39.33
CA ILE A 515 -48.35 -16.37 -38.84
C ILE A 515 -48.00 -16.47 -37.36
N ARG A 516 -49.03 -16.29 -36.51
CA ARG A 516 -49.02 -16.71 -35.11
C ARG A 516 -48.71 -18.20 -35.06
N ASN A 517 -47.60 -18.58 -34.42
CA ASN A 517 -47.42 -19.94 -33.95
C ASN A 517 -47.24 -19.94 -32.44
N THR A 518 -48.32 -20.33 -31.78
CA THR A 518 -48.40 -20.77 -30.39
C THR A 518 -47.56 -22.02 -30.17
N ASN A 519 -46.97 -22.13 -28.96
CA ASN A 519 -46.17 -23.22 -28.41
C ASN A 519 -44.66 -23.10 -28.65
N ILE A 520 -43.95 -22.65 -27.61
CA ILE A 520 -42.85 -23.36 -26.91
C ILE A 520 -42.33 -22.38 -25.85
N CYS A 521 -42.76 -22.55 -24.59
CA CYS A 521 -42.01 -22.14 -23.40
C CYS A 521 -42.65 -22.80 -22.18
N SER A 522 -42.38 -24.10 -22.04
CA SER A 522 -42.54 -24.84 -20.79
C SER A 522 -41.15 -25.25 -20.34
N ASN A 523 -40.46 -24.41 -19.56
CA ASN A 523 -39.58 -24.81 -18.46
C ASN A 523 -38.70 -23.64 -18.01
N LEU A 524 -38.48 -23.59 -16.69
CA LEU A 524 -37.68 -22.64 -15.91
C LEU A 524 -38.52 -21.39 -15.55
N GLY A 525 -39.20 -21.34 -14.41
CA GLY A 525 -38.64 -21.56 -13.08
C GLY A 525 -38.28 -20.19 -12.46
N CYS A 526 -39.27 -19.30 -12.36
CA CYS A 526 -39.12 -18.03 -11.64
C CYS A 526 -39.09 -18.31 -10.13
N GLN A 527 -37.90 -18.23 -9.54
CA GLN A 527 -37.73 -18.09 -8.10
C GLN A 527 -37.27 -16.65 -7.82
N PHE A 528 -38.07 -15.99 -6.99
CA PHE A 528 -37.80 -14.79 -6.21
C PHE A 528 -36.32 -14.42 -6.06
N LEU A 529 -35.98 -13.13 -6.25
CA LEU A 529 -35.28 -12.34 -5.25
C LEU A 529 -35.59 -10.85 -5.44
N TYR A 530 -35.75 -10.20 -4.28
CA TYR A 530 -36.30 -8.88 -4.01
C TYR A 530 -35.13 -7.92 -3.72
N CYS A 531 -35.35 -6.62 -3.98
CA CYS A 531 -34.61 -5.44 -3.48
C CYS A 531 -33.14 -5.22 -3.90
N ASP A 532 -32.92 -4.20 -4.72
CA ASP A 532 -32.35 -2.88 -4.34
C ASP A 532 -32.55 -1.98 -5.57
N GLY A 533 -33.08 -0.76 -5.53
CA GLY A 533 -32.69 0.36 -4.68
C GLY A 533 -32.49 1.55 -5.62
N VAL A 534 -33.56 2.34 -5.80
CA VAL A 534 -33.59 3.80 -6.04
C VAL A 534 -32.49 4.42 -6.93
N SER A 535 -32.89 4.87 -8.13
CA SER A 535 -32.76 6.28 -8.60
C SER A 535 -32.96 6.37 -10.11
N CYS A 536 -34.19 6.64 -10.53
CA CYS A 536 -34.50 7.13 -11.88
C CYS A 536 -35.11 8.52 -11.72
N SER A 537 -34.29 9.56 -11.87
CA SER A 537 -34.78 10.92 -12.10
C SER A 537 -34.64 11.20 -13.59
N ARG A 538 -35.77 11.08 -14.29
CA ARG A 538 -36.04 11.79 -15.54
C ARG A 538 -36.72 13.10 -15.18
N GLU A 539 -36.15 14.22 -15.62
CA GLU A 539 -36.88 15.44 -15.96
C GLU A 539 -36.02 16.21 -16.98
N CYS A 540 -36.65 16.55 -18.11
CA CYS A 540 -36.26 17.41 -19.26
C CYS A 540 -34.77 17.60 -19.62
#